data_AF-A0A923W148-F1
#
_entry.id   AF-A0A923W148-F1
#
_cell.length_a   1.000
_cell.length_b   1.000
_cell.length_c   1.000
_cell.angle_alpha   90.00
_cell.angle_beta   90.00
_cell.angle_gamma   90.00
#
_symmetry.space_group_name_H-M   'P 1'
#
loop_
_entity.id
_entity.type
_entity.pdbx_description
1 polymer ?
#
loop_
_entity_poly.entity_id
_entity_poly.type
_entity_poly.pdbx_seq_one_letter_code
_entity_poly.pdbx_strand_id
1 'polypeptide(L)'
;MPLQLWGGLECTVARVGDRFRDQVKETGHHARLDDLDRIAALGLRTLRYPVLLESVSPDHPDQRDWSWHDERLGRLQTLGIAPIAGLVHHGSGPAYTSLLDPAFAGIVAAHAGRVARRYPWITHYTPVNEPLTTARFSGLYGHWFPHGRDLATFLRSLVNQCRAVVLSMQEIRRSNPAA
;
A
#
# COMPACT_ATOMS: atom_id res chain seq x y z
N MET A 1 -23.44 18.95 -8.96
CA MET A 1 -22.87 17.58 -9.03
C MET A 1 -23.34 16.82 -7.80
N PRO A 2 -23.65 15.51 -7.89
CA PRO A 2 -23.98 14.71 -6.71
C PRO A 2 -22.79 14.63 -5.74
N LEU A 3 -23.08 14.41 -4.46
CA LEU A 3 -22.07 14.23 -3.40
C LEU A 3 -21.19 13.01 -3.72
N GLN A 4 -19.87 13.17 -3.58
CA GLN A 4 -18.93 12.06 -3.72
C GLN A 4 -18.72 11.38 -2.36
N LEU A 5 -19.07 10.09 -2.26
CA LEU A 5 -18.83 9.26 -1.08
C LEU A 5 -17.65 8.32 -1.34
N TRP A 6 -16.57 8.50 -0.57
CA TRP A 6 -15.34 7.72 -0.67
C TRP A 6 -15.12 6.94 0.62
N GLY A 7 -14.45 5.80 0.51
CA GLY A 7 -14.15 4.94 1.65
C GLY A 7 -12.77 4.32 1.55
N GLY A 8 -12.40 3.55 2.56
CA GLY A 8 -11.17 2.79 2.57
C GLY A 8 -11.23 1.64 3.57
N LEU A 9 -10.30 0.71 3.42
CA LEU A 9 -10.11 -0.41 4.33
C LEU A 9 -8.82 -0.20 5.12
N GLU A 10 -8.86 -0.52 6.40
CA GLU A 10 -7.64 -0.68 7.19
C GLU A 10 -6.97 -2.00 6.80
N CYS A 11 -5.73 -1.89 6.33
CA CYS A 11 -5.05 -2.97 5.60
C CYS A 11 -3.57 -3.11 5.96
N THR A 12 -3.12 -2.53 7.06
CA THR A 12 -1.70 -2.57 7.46
C THR A 12 -1.20 -4.01 7.57
N VAL A 13 -0.07 -4.29 6.91
CA VAL A 13 0.77 -5.44 7.25
C VAL A 13 1.82 -4.94 8.23
N ALA A 14 1.53 -5.07 9.52
CA ALA A 14 2.34 -4.52 10.59
C ALA A 14 3.47 -5.49 10.95
N ARG A 15 4.72 -5.00 10.86
CA ARG A 15 5.88 -5.70 11.41
C ARG A 15 6.13 -5.25 12.86
N VAL A 16 6.16 -6.19 13.80
CA VAL A 16 6.47 -5.96 15.22
C VAL A 16 7.57 -6.94 15.62
N GLY A 17 8.79 -6.43 15.80
CA GLY A 17 9.98 -7.28 15.85
C GLY A 17 10.09 -8.15 14.59
N ASP A 18 10.08 -9.47 14.79
CA ASP A 18 10.17 -10.47 13.70
C ASP A 18 8.81 -11.07 13.32
N ARG A 19 7.71 -10.53 13.86
CA ARG A 19 6.35 -11.00 13.55
C ARG A 19 5.62 -10.03 12.65
N PHE A 20 4.79 -10.59 11.77
CA PHE A 20 3.90 -9.84 10.89
C PHE A 20 2.44 -10.08 11.28
N ARG A 21 1.64 -9.02 11.26
CA ARG A 21 0.20 -9.04 11.45
C ARG A 21 -0.47 -8.42 10.23
N ASP A 22 -1.50 -9.06 9.71
CA ASP A 22 -2.16 -8.69 8.48
C ASP A 22 -3.61 -8.30 8.78
N GLN A 23 -3.92 -7.00 8.73
CA GLN A 23 -5.25 -6.49 9.06
C GLN A 23 -6.33 -6.95 8.06
N VAL A 24 -5.97 -7.25 6.81
CA VAL A 24 -6.91 -7.77 5.82
C VAL A 24 -7.35 -9.19 6.20
N LYS A 25 -6.43 -10.00 6.74
CA LYS A 25 -6.74 -11.33 7.27
C LYS A 25 -7.49 -11.25 8.61
N GLU A 26 -7.03 -10.40 9.52
CA GLU A 26 -7.62 -10.28 10.88
C GLU A 26 -9.07 -9.77 10.86
N THR A 27 -9.43 -8.93 9.90
CA THR A 27 -10.81 -8.46 9.71
C THR A 27 -11.70 -9.46 8.96
N GLY A 28 -11.12 -10.54 8.42
CA GLY A 28 -11.79 -11.54 7.60
C GLY A 28 -11.99 -11.12 6.14
N HIS A 29 -11.62 -9.90 5.75
CA HIS A 29 -11.79 -9.40 4.38
C HIS A 29 -11.02 -10.26 3.36
N HIS A 30 -9.91 -10.87 3.78
CA HIS A 30 -9.14 -11.79 2.93
C HIS A 30 -10.01 -12.93 2.38
N ALA A 31 -10.97 -13.46 3.14
CA ALA A 31 -11.80 -14.60 2.72
C ALA A 31 -13.17 -14.18 2.17
N ARG A 32 -13.59 -12.93 2.37
CA ARG A 32 -14.93 -12.44 2.03
C ARG A 32 -14.90 -11.47 0.85
N LEU A 33 -14.99 -12.00 -0.36
CA LEU A 33 -15.10 -11.18 -1.56
C LEU A 33 -16.39 -10.33 -1.58
N ASP A 34 -17.47 -10.83 -0.97
CA ASP A 34 -18.78 -10.17 -0.88
C ASP A 34 -18.76 -8.88 -0.04
N ASP A 35 -17.71 -8.62 0.74
CA ASP A 35 -17.52 -7.32 1.38
C ASP A 35 -17.49 -6.18 0.33
N LEU A 36 -17.00 -6.44 -0.90
CA LEU A 36 -17.00 -5.44 -1.97
C LEU A 36 -18.40 -5.09 -2.46
N ASP A 37 -19.29 -6.09 -2.53
CA ASP A 37 -20.70 -5.89 -2.86
C ASP A 37 -21.42 -5.07 -1.79
N ARG A 38 -21.12 -5.33 -0.52
CA ARG A 38 -21.67 -4.56 0.61
C ARG A 38 -21.19 -3.11 0.58
N ILE A 39 -19.92 -2.87 0.23
CA ILE A 39 -19.38 -1.53 0.01
C ILE A 39 -20.11 -0.83 -1.15
N ALA A 40 -20.33 -1.52 -2.27
CA ALA A 40 -21.08 -0.97 -3.40
C ALA A 40 -22.52 -0.59 -3.01
N ALA A 41 -23.17 -1.41 -2.17
CA ALA A 41 -24.53 -1.16 -1.70
C ALA A 41 -24.67 0.09 -0.81
N LEU A 42 -23.58 0.56 -0.19
CA LEU A 42 -23.53 1.84 0.52
C LEU A 42 -23.48 3.06 -0.43
N GLY A 43 -23.40 2.84 -1.75
CA GLY A 43 -23.35 3.89 -2.77
C GLY A 43 -21.95 4.42 -3.07
N LEU A 44 -20.89 3.76 -2.58
CA LEU A 44 -19.52 4.17 -2.86
C LEU A 44 -19.15 3.91 -4.32
N ARG A 45 -18.48 4.89 -4.93
CA ARG A 45 -17.90 4.79 -6.28
C ARG A 45 -16.38 4.93 -6.30
N THR A 46 -15.78 5.26 -5.16
CA THR A 46 -14.33 5.35 -4.99
C THR A 46 -13.92 4.68 -3.69
N LEU A 47 -12.89 3.83 -3.73
CA LEU A 47 -12.43 3.07 -2.58
C LEU A 47 -10.90 3.03 -2.51
N ARG A 48 -10.31 3.46 -1.39
CA ARG A 48 -8.90 3.21 -1.10
C ARG A 48 -8.70 1.71 -0.83
N TYR A 49 -7.95 1.04 -1.69
CA TYR A 49 -7.83 -0.41 -1.70
C TYR A 49 -6.35 -0.86 -1.69
N PRO A 50 -5.99 -1.88 -0.88
CA PRO A 50 -4.62 -2.34 -0.78
C PRO A 50 -4.15 -3.05 -2.05
N VAL A 51 -2.96 -2.67 -2.52
CA VAL A 51 -2.12 -3.44 -3.44
C VAL A 51 -0.70 -3.43 -2.86
N LEU A 52 -0.60 -3.91 -1.62
CA LEU A 52 0.57 -3.72 -0.78
C LEU A 52 1.76 -4.53 -1.27
N LEU A 53 2.96 -3.96 -1.14
CA LEU A 53 4.20 -4.67 -1.44
C LEU A 53 4.32 -5.95 -0.61
N GLU A 54 3.94 -5.88 0.67
CA GLU A 54 3.98 -6.98 1.64
C GLU A 54 3.03 -8.14 1.29
N SER A 55 1.89 -7.85 0.67
CA SER A 55 0.92 -8.88 0.29
C SER A 55 1.24 -9.52 -1.06
N VAL A 56 1.87 -8.78 -1.98
CA VAL A 56 2.20 -9.27 -3.32
C VAL A 56 3.51 -10.04 -3.32
N SER A 57 4.55 -9.55 -2.64
CA SER A 57 5.88 -10.15 -2.62
C SER A 57 6.44 -10.19 -1.20
N PRO A 58 5.91 -11.07 -0.32
CA PRO A 58 6.30 -11.13 1.09
C PRO A 58 7.73 -11.63 1.31
N ASP A 59 8.17 -12.61 0.52
CA ASP A 59 9.42 -13.35 0.77
C ASP A 59 10.59 -12.87 -0.11
N HIS A 60 10.30 -12.47 -1.35
CA HIS A 60 11.32 -12.02 -2.31
C HIS A 60 10.72 -11.10 -3.39
N PRO A 61 11.40 -10.02 -3.83
CA PRO A 61 10.87 -9.09 -4.82
C PRO A 61 10.49 -9.71 -6.18
N ASP A 62 11.12 -10.82 -6.54
CA ASP A 62 10.83 -11.54 -7.79
C ASP A 62 9.69 -12.56 -7.67
N GLN A 63 9.37 -13.01 -6.46
CA GLN A 63 8.27 -13.92 -6.17
C GLN A 63 7.02 -13.09 -5.88
N ARG A 64 6.08 -13.08 -6.84
CA ARG A 64 4.92 -12.20 -6.79
C ARG A 64 3.65 -13.01 -6.97
N ASP A 65 2.75 -12.93 -6.00
CA ASP A 65 1.41 -13.49 -6.11
C ASP A 65 0.38 -12.35 -6.25
N TRP A 66 -0.30 -12.32 -7.39
CA TRP A 66 -1.34 -11.35 -7.71
C TRP A 66 -2.75 -11.90 -7.60
N SER A 67 -2.91 -13.22 -7.38
CA SER A 67 -4.19 -13.92 -7.48
C SER A 67 -5.30 -13.26 -6.65
N TRP A 68 -5.00 -12.95 -5.39
CA TRP A 68 -5.93 -12.27 -4.47
C TRP A 68 -6.34 -10.88 -4.98
N HIS A 69 -5.37 -10.11 -5.50
CA HIS A 69 -5.57 -8.74 -5.97
C HIS A 69 -6.33 -8.72 -7.30
N ASP A 70 -6.04 -9.65 -8.21
CA ASP A 70 -6.74 -9.76 -9.49
C ASP A 70 -8.23 -10.01 -9.32
N GLU A 71 -8.59 -10.95 -8.44
CA GLU A 71 -9.99 -11.26 -8.13
C GLU A 71 -10.73 -10.02 -7.61
N ARG A 72 -10.11 -9.28 -6.67
CA ARG A 72 -10.74 -8.14 -5.99
C ARG A 72 -10.78 -6.89 -6.84
N LEU A 73 -9.69 -6.54 -7.51
CA LEU A 73 -9.66 -5.39 -8.40
C LEU A 73 -10.57 -5.62 -9.62
N GLY A 74 -10.66 -6.86 -10.13
CA GLY A 74 -11.63 -7.24 -11.15
C GLY A 74 -13.08 -7.11 -10.66
N ARG A 75 -13.36 -7.50 -9.40
CA ARG A 75 -14.68 -7.30 -8.78
C ARG A 75 -15.02 -5.82 -8.60
N LEU A 76 -14.10 -5.00 -8.12
CA LEU A 76 -14.28 -3.54 -8.02
C LEU A 76 -14.62 -2.91 -9.38
N GLN A 77 -13.90 -3.32 -10.44
CA GLN A 77 -14.16 -2.85 -11.79
C GLN A 77 -15.56 -3.22 -12.27
N THR A 78 -16.01 -4.46 -12.02
CA THR A 78 -17.37 -4.93 -12.35
C THR A 78 -18.45 -4.16 -11.57
N LEU A 79 -18.16 -3.77 -10.33
CA LEU A 79 -19.07 -2.98 -9.48
C LEU A 79 -19.05 -1.48 -9.82
N GLY A 80 -18.19 -1.05 -10.75
CA GLY A 80 -18.02 0.37 -11.11
C GLY A 80 -17.44 1.21 -9.96
N ILE A 81 -16.56 0.61 -9.15
CA ILE A 81 -15.84 1.30 -8.08
C ILE A 81 -14.40 1.59 -8.55
N ALA A 82 -14.01 2.86 -8.54
CA ALA A 82 -12.66 3.30 -8.83
C ALA A 82 -11.75 3.10 -7.60
N PRO A 83 -10.68 2.29 -7.68
CA PRO A 83 -9.75 2.13 -6.57
C PRO A 83 -8.77 3.30 -6.50
N ILE A 84 -8.40 3.68 -5.28
CA ILE A 84 -7.18 4.42 -4.97
C ILE A 84 -6.17 3.40 -4.45
N ALA A 85 -5.21 2.99 -5.28
CA ALA A 85 -4.29 1.89 -4.95
C ALA A 85 -3.26 2.31 -3.89
N GLY A 86 -3.33 1.68 -2.72
CA GLY A 86 -2.33 1.84 -1.66
C GLY A 86 -1.18 0.84 -1.81
N LEU A 87 0.06 1.33 -1.88
CA LEU A 87 1.23 0.46 -2.17
C LEU A 87 2.03 0.08 -0.92
N VAL A 88 2.05 0.95 0.10
CA VAL A 88 2.56 0.70 1.44
C VAL A 88 1.67 1.42 2.45
N HIS A 89 1.27 0.75 3.53
CA HIS A 89 0.32 1.28 4.52
C HIS A 89 0.79 1.10 5.95
N HIS A 90 1.45 2.10 6.55
CA HIS A 90 2.09 2.04 7.88
C HIS A 90 3.10 0.89 8.09
N GLY A 91 3.27 0.01 7.10
CA GLY A 91 4.27 -1.02 7.06
C GLY A 91 5.67 -0.45 6.76
N SER A 92 6.65 -1.31 6.97
CA SER A 92 8.06 -1.04 6.66
C SER A 92 8.51 -1.82 5.42
N GLY A 93 7.57 -2.36 4.65
CA GLY A 93 7.84 -3.32 3.60
C GLY A 93 7.95 -4.76 4.11
N PRO A 94 8.16 -5.72 3.19
CA PRO A 94 8.35 -7.14 3.49
C PRO A 94 9.67 -7.39 4.23
N ALA A 95 9.89 -8.63 4.69
CA ALA A 95 11.01 -8.98 5.57
C ALA A 95 12.40 -8.61 5.03
N TYR A 96 12.56 -8.55 3.71
CA TYR A 96 13.82 -8.24 3.03
C TYR A 96 14.14 -6.74 2.90
N THR A 97 13.30 -5.84 3.42
CA THR A 97 13.57 -4.39 3.41
C THR A 97 13.08 -3.73 4.70
N SER A 98 13.33 -2.43 4.83
CA SER A 98 12.85 -1.62 5.95
C SER A 98 12.79 -0.14 5.57
N LEU A 99 12.16 0.70 6.40
CA LEU A 99 12.18 2.15 6.21
C LEU A 99 13.59 2.76 6.22
N LEU A 100 14.58 2.08 6.78
CA LEU A 100 15.97 2.53 6.84
C LEU A 100 16.83 2.01 5.69
N ASP A 101 16.33 1.04 4.93
CA ASP A 101 17.01 0.51 3.77
C ASP A 101 17.15 1.61 2.69
N PRO A 102 18.38 1.97 2.27
CA PRO A 102 18.58 2.93 1.19
C PRO A 102 17.88 2.55 -0.13
N ALA A 103 17.64 1.25 -0.34
CA ALA A 103 16.93 0.72 -1.50
C ALA A 103 15.40 0.80 -1.38
N PHE A 104 14.84 1.08 -0.20
CA PHE A 104 13.40 1.09 0.05
C PHE A 104 12.61 1.86 -1.01
N ALA A 105 13.07 3.08 -1.33
CA ALA A 105 12.40 3.93 -2.31
C ALA A 105 12.37 3.31 -3.71
N GLY A 106 13.46 2.64 -4.13
CA GLY A 106 13.54 1.95 -5.41
C GLY A 106 12.68 0.69 -5.45
N ILE A 107 12.62 -0.06 -4.35
CA ILE A 107 11.79 -1.27 -4.21
C ILE A 107 10.31 -0.92 -4.34
N VAL A 108 9.84 0.10 -3.61
CA VAL A 108 8.45 0.57 -3.68
C VAL A 108 8.13 1.10 -5.08
N ALA A 109 9.05 1.85 -5.70
CA ALA A 109 8.86 2.34 -7.06
C ALA A 109 8.75 1.22 -8.11
N ALA A 110 9.59 0.18 -8.00
CA ALA A 110 9.51 -0.98 -8.86
C ALA A 110 8.16 -1.70 -8.72
N HIS A 111 7.64 -1.80 -7.48
CA HIS A 111 6.30 -2.31 -7.22
C HIS A 111 5.21 -1.43 -7.84
N ALA A 112 5.29 -0.12 -7.66
CA ALA A 112 4.38 0.85 -8.24
C ALA A 112 4.28 0.70 -9.77
N GLY A 113 5.42 0.59 -10.46
CA GLY A 113 5.45 0.34 -11.91
C GLY A 113 4.82 -1.00 -12.30
N ARG A 114 4.97 -2.05 -11.48
CA ARG A 114 4.29 -3.35 -11.72
C ARG A 114 2.78 -3.23 -11.56
N VAL A 115 2.31 -2.55 -10.51
CA VAL A 115 0.89 -2.29 -10.28
C VAL A 115 0.29 -1.51 -11.46
N ALA A 116 0.92 -0.42 -11.88
CA ALA A 116 0.43 0.40 -12.98
C ALA A 116 0.38 -0.34 -14.33
N ARG A 117 1.38 -1.19 -14.64
CA ARG A 117 1.36 -2.05 -15.84
C ARG A 117 0.30 -3.14 -15.76
N ARG A 118 0.06 -3.72 -14.58
CA ARG A 118 -0.90 -4.82 -14.40
C ARG A 118 -2.34 -4.33 -14.41
N TYR A 119 -2.60 -3.16 -13.84
CA TYR A 119 -3.92 -2.55 -13.72
C TYR A 119 -3.92 -1.15 -14.35
N PRO A 120 -3.76 -1.03 -15.69
CA PRO A 120 -3.58 0.25 -16.37
C PRO A 120 -4.80 1.18 -16.29
N TRP A 121 -5.95 0.66 -15.86
CA TRP A 121 -7.19 1.41 -15.65
C TRP A 121 -7.24 2.14 -14.29
N ILE A 122 -6.31 1.84 -13.37
CA ILE A 122 -6.22 2.55 -12.09
C ILE A 122 -5.46 3.87 -12.30
N THR A 123 -6.12 4.99 -12.00
CA THR A 123 -5.55 6.35 -12.14
C THR A 123 -5.26 7.04 -10.81
N HIS A 124 -5.65 6.45 -9.68
CA HIS A 124 -5.44 7.04 -8.36
C HIS A 124 -4.56 6.15 -7.49
N TYR A 125 -3.56 6.74 -6.85
CA TYR A 125 -2.56 6.02 -6.08
C TYR A 125 -2.25 6.71 -4.76
N THR A 126 -1.90 5.91 -3.76
CA THR A 126 -1.27 6.35 -2.51
C THR A 126 -0.01 5.52 -2.32
N PRO A 127 1.14 5.95 -2.89
CA PRO A 127 2.35 5.14 -2.85
C PRO A 127 2.84 4.83 -1.43
N VAL A 128 2.79 5.82 -0.53
CA VAL A 128 3.12 5.63 0.88
C VAL A 128 2.08 6.34 1.73
N ASN A 129 1.42 5.59 2.61
CA ASN A 129 0.48 6.13 3.57
C ASN A 129 1.19 6.85 4.72
N GLU A 130 0.73 8.06 5.05
CA GLU A 130 1.17 8.89 6.18
C GLU A 130 2.68 8.82 6.51
N PRO A 131 3.57 9.28 5.61
CA PRO A 131 5.02 9.14 5.79
C PRO A 131 5.54 9.70 7.12
N LEU A 132 5.01 10.86 7.55
CA LEU A 132 5.40 11.51 8.78
C LEU A 132 4.97 10.73 10.02
N THR A 133 3.70 10.31 10.09
CA THR A 133 3.19 9.51 11.21
C THR A 133 4.00 8.22 11.34
N THR A 134 4.14 7.48 10.24
CA THR A 134 4.89 6.23 10.19
C THR A 134 6.35 6.42 10.62
N ALA A 135 7.03 7.47 10.13
CA ALA A 135 8.41 7.74 10.53
C ALA A 135 8.53 8.09 12.02
N ARG A 136 7.61 8.88 12.60
CA ARG A 136 7.67 9.24 14.03
C ARG A 136 7.49 8.01 14.91
N PHE A 137 6.49 7.18 14.63
CA PHE A 137 6.23 5.96 15.39
C PHE A 137 7.36 4.93 15.24
N SER A 138 8.00 4.86 14.08
CA SER A 138 9.05 3.89 13.77
C SER A 138 10.44 4.32 14.23
N GLY A 139 10.73 5.63 14.21
CA GLY A 139 12.08 6.16 14.40
C GLY A 139 12.28 7.10 15.60
N LEU A 140 11.23 7.82 16.05
CA LEU A 140 11.31 8.65 17.26
C LEU A 140 10.79 7.93 18.50
N TYR A 141 9.64 7.27 18.39
CA TYR A 141 8.96 6.67 19.54
C TYR A 141 9.31 5.20 19.74
N GLY A 142 9.72 4.54 18.64
CA GLY A 142 10.08 3.14 18.61
C GLY A 142 8.91 2.17 18.86
N HIS A 143 7.68 2.61 18.60
CA HIS A 143 6.48 1.78 18.73
C HIS A 143 6.35 0.80 17.56
N TRP A 144 6.73 1.23 16.36
CA TRP A 144 6.68 0.41 15.15
C TRP A 144 8.08 0.04 14.69
N PHE A 145 8.20 -1.03 13.91
CA PHE A 145 9.48 -1.42 13.33
C PHE A 145 10.08 -0.28 12.47
N PRO A 146 11.40 0.01 12.54
CA PRO A 146 12.46 -0.78 13.18
C PRO A 146 12.76 -0.41 14.65
N HIS A 147 11.80 0.21 15.35
CA HIS A 147 11.90 0.53 16.78
C HIS A 147 13.01 1.52 17.15
N GLY A 148 13.34 2.43 16.23
CA GLY A 148 14.27 3.53 16.48
C GLY A 148 13.76 4.50 17.54
N ARG A 149 14.69 5.17 18.24
CA ARG A 149 14.38 6.13 19.32
C ARG A 149 15.25 7.39 19.22
N ASP A 150 15.54 7.80 17.99
CA ASP A 150 16.46 8.90 17.72
C ASP A 150 16.07 9.68 16.45
N LEU A 151 16.48 10.95 16.42
CA LEU A 151 16.17 11.88 15.34
C LEU A 151 16.73 11.42 13.98
N ALA A 152 17.91 10.78 13.96
CA ALA A 152 18.54 10.36 12.72
C ALA A 152 17.79 9.19 12.07
N THR A 153 17.28 8.24 12.85
CA THR A 153 16.48 7.11 12.39
C THR A 153 15.11 7.58 11.87
N PHE A 154 14.49 8.53 12.57
CA PHE A 154 13.27 9.20 12.10
C PHE A 154 13.46 9.93 10.77
N LEU A 155 14.46 10.80 10.67
CA LEU A 155 14.69 11.61 9.46
C LEU A 155 15.04 10.73 8.26
N ARG A 156 15.86 9.68 8.45
CA ARG A 156 16.16 8.71 7.39
C ARG A 156 14.90 8.00 6.90
N SER A 157 14.07 7.50 7.83
CA SER A 157 12.80 6.84 7.50
C SER A 157 11.85 7.78 6.75
N LEU A 158 11.75 9.03 7.17
CA LEU A 158 10.90 10.03 6.51
C LEU A 158 11.39 10.35 5.10
N VAL A 159 12.69 10.60 4.93
CA VAL A 159 13.27 10.90 3.62
C VAL A 159 13.13 9.72 2.67
N ASN A 160 13.37 8.49 3.12
CA ASN A 160 13.20 7.29 2.29
C ASN A 160 11.75 7.13 1.82
N GLN A 161 10.77 7.35 2.68
CA GLN A 161 9.36 7.33 2.31
C GLN A 161 8.98 8.45 1.33
N CYS A 162 9.43 9.69 1.56
CA CYS A 162 9.18 10.80 0.63
C CYS A 162 9.81 10.52 -0.75
N ARG A 163 11.03 9.97 -0.79
CA ARG A 163 11.66 9.53 -2.04
C ARG A 163 10.86 8.42 -2.71
N ALA A 164 10.36 7.45 -1.94
CA ALA A 164 9.52 6.37 -2.47
C ALA A 164 8.26 6.91 -3.15
N VAL A 165 7.60 7.94 -2.59
CA VAL A 165 6.45 8.60 -3.22
C VAL A 165 6.83 9.18 -4.59
N VAL A 166 7.91 9.96 -4.66
CA VAL A 166 8.35 10.60 -5.91
C VAL A 166 8.69 9.56 -6.97
N LEU A 167 9.54 8.58 -6.64
CA LEU A 167 9.97 7.56 -7.58
C LEU A 167 8.81 6.66 -8.03
N SER A 168 7.88 6.33 -7.13
CA SER A 168 6.69 5.56 -7.49
C SER A 168 5.83 6.29 -8.52
N MET A 169 5.57 7.58 -8.32
CA MET A 169 4.78 8.35 -9.28
C MET A 169 5.48 8.49 -10.65
N GLN A 170 6.82 8.58 -10.66
CA GLN A 170 7.58 8.54 -11.92
C GLN A 170 7.41 7.21 -12.65
N GLU A 171 7.55 6.08 -11.95
CA GLU A 171 7.37 4.74 -12.56
C GLU A 171 5.93 4.50 -13.01
N ILE A 172 4.94 4.90 -12.22
CA ILE A 172 3.52 4.81 -12.58
C ILE A 172 3.27 5.56 -13.89
N ARG A 173 3.67 6.84 -13.97
CA ARG A 173 3.39 7.71 -15.13
C ARG A 173 4.08 7.30 -16.42
N ARG A 174 5.19 6.55 -16.34
CA ARG A 174 5.81 5.95 -17.54
C ARG A 174 4.88 4.96 -18.24
N SER A 175 4.04 4.25 -17.48
CA SER A 175 3.11 3.24 -18.00
C SER A 175 1.65 3.69 -18.06
N ASN A 176 1.27 4.63 -17.20
CA ASN A 176 -0.06 5.22 -17.17
C ASN A 176 0.04 6.76 -17.05
N PRO A 177 0.12 7.49 -18.17
CA PRO A 177 0.20 8.96 -18.16
C PRO A 177 -1.03 9.66 -17.57
N ALA A 178 -2.16 8.96 -17.40
CA ALA A 178 -3.39 9.51 -16.84
C ALA A 178 -3.46 9.44 -15.30
N ALA A 179 -2.37 9.02 -14.64
CA ALA A 179 -2.25 8.90 -13.18
C ALA A 179 -1.63 10.12 -12.49
#